data_AF-A0AA42YQD0-F1
#
_entry.id   AF-A0AA42YQD0-F1
#
_cell.length_a   1.000
_cell.length_b   1.000
_cell.length_c   1.000
_cell.angle_alpha   90.00
_cell.angle_beta   90.00
_cell.angle_gamma   90.00
#
_symmetry.space_group_name_H-M   'P 1'
#
loop_
_entity.id
_entity.type
_entity.pdbx_description
1 polymer ?
#
loop_
_entity_poly.entity_id
_entity_poly.type
_entity_poly.pdbx_seq_one_letter_code
_entity_poly.pdbx_strand_id
1 'polypeptide(L)' 'MGSIHEKSSVRPRAQVFELLVECRFITCTKEDCPIWKQRKSLSIEKKHDFAMRLNAEEINNILAQYDCCYEKRLSDLNQW' A
#
# COMPACT_ATOMS: atom_id res chain seq x y z
N MET A 1 -17.88 -8.84 -27.38
CA MET A 1 -17.36 -9.44 -26.13
C MET A 1 -15.91 -9.80 -26.35
N GLY A 2 -15.01 -9.12 -25.64
CA GLY A 2 -13.56 -9.34 -25.70
C GLY A 2 -12.94 -8.45 -24.64
N SER A 3 -12.84 -8.99 -23.43
CA SER A 3 -12.34 -8.27 -22.25
C SER A 3 -10.98 -7.65 -22.51
N ILE A 4 -10.95 -6.32 -22.55
CA ILE A 4 -9.75 -5.53 -22.22
C ILE A 4 -9.64 -5.56 -20.69
N HIS A 5 -9.46 -6.76 -20.12
CA HIS A 5 -8.79 -6.88 -18.84
C HIS A 5 -7.32 -6.90 -19.19
N GLU A 6 -6.82 -5.73 -19.55
CA GLU A 6 -5.39 -5.43 -19.49
C GLU A 6 -5.02 -5.80 -18.06
N LYS A 7 -4.43 -6.99 -17.90
CA LYS A 7 -3.78 -7.38 -16.65
C LYS A 7 -2.65 -6.38 -16.50
N SER A 8 -2.98 -5.21 -15.94
CA SER A 8 -2.03 -4.28 -15.39
C SER A 8 -1.13 -5.17 -14.56
N SER A 9 0.09 -5.37 -15.04
CA SER A 9 1.09 -6.17 -14.37
C SER A 9 1.56 -5.33 -13.20
N VAL A 10 0.65 -5.12 -12.25
CA VAL A 10 0.91 -4.41 -11.01
C VAL A 10 1.90 -5.30 -10.31
N ARG A 11 3.19 -4.98 -10.44
CA ARG A 11 4.25 -5.68 -9.73
C ARG A 11 3.96 -5.44 -8.25
N PRO A 12 3.51 -6.43 -7.47
CA PRO A 12 2.99 -6.18 -6.12
C PRO A 12 4.05 -5.54 -5.22
N ARG A 13 5.33 -5.88 -5.45
CA ARG A 13 6.49 -5.25 -4.82
C ARG A 13 6.66 -3.77 -5.15
N ALA A 14 6.46 -3.39 -6.42
CA ALA A 14 6.57 -2.00 -6.83
C ALA A 14 5.45 -1.17 -6.20
N GLN A 15 4.24 -1.73 -6.10
CA GLN A 15 3.13 -1.09 -5.41
C GLN A 15 3.41 -0.92 -3.92
N VAL A 16 3.92 -1.95 -3.24
CA VAL A 16 4.33 -1.82 -1.83
C VAL A 16 5.44 -0.78 -1.66
N PHE A 17 6.40 -0.72 -2.58
CA PHE A 17 7.45 0.31 -2.55
C PHE A 17 6.89 1.72 -2.73
N GLU A 18 6.01 1.94 -3.70
CA GLU A 18 5.31 3.22 -3.91
C GLU A 18 4.57 3.63 -2.64
N LEU A 19 3.83 2.69 -2.03
CA LEU A 19 3.18 2.92 -0.75
C LEU A 19 4.20 3.24 0.36
N LEU A 20 5.37 2.62 0.41
CA LEU A 20 6.39 2.99 1.40
C LEU A 20 6.98 4.39 1.17
N VAL A 21 7.08 4.84 -0.07
CA VAL A 21 7.59 6.19 -0.41
C VAL A 21 6.54 7.23 -0.09
N GLU A 22 5.30 7.02 -0.55
CA GLU A 22 4.25 8.02 -0.51
C GLU A 22 2.95 7.46 0.04
N CYS A 23 2.28 8.25 0.90
CA CYS A 23 0.91 7.99 1.27
C CYS A 23 -0.01 8.84 0.43
N ARG A 24 -0.97 8.19 -0.24
CA ARG A 24 -2.12 8.89 -0.81
C ARG A 24 -2.96 9.62 0.25
N PHE A 25 -2.75 9.32 1.53
CA PHE A 25 -3.40 9.99 2.65
C PHE A 25 -2.40 10.75 3.54
N ILE A 26 -2.49 12.08 3.54
CA ILE A 26 -1.61 12.97 4.32
C ILE A 26 -1.74 12.72 5.84
N THR A 27 -2.94 12.36 6.30
CA THR A 27 -3.27 12.16 7.73
C THR A 27 -3.25 10.70 8.17
N CYS A 28 -2.52 9.82 7.48
CA CYS A 28 -2.49 8.40 7.82
C CYS A 28 -1.91 8.18 9.22
N THR A 29 -2.73 7.68 10.15
CA THR A 29 -2.31 7.41 11.53
C THR A 29 -1.62 6.05 11.61
N LYS A 30 -0.93 5.79 12.73
CA LYS A 30 -0.27 4.51 13.00
C LYS A 30 -1.27 3.34 13.04
N GLU A 31 -2.51 3.59 13.43
CA GLU A 31 -3.57 2.57 13.55
C GLU A 31 -4.19 2.22 12.19
N ASP A 32 -4.17 3.16 11.25
CA ASP A 32 -4.76 2.98 9.92
C ASP A 32 -3.81 2.30 8.92
N CYS A 33 -2.49 2.48 9.05
CA CYS A 33 -1.54 2.08 8.02
C CYS A 33 -0.56 0.98 8.45
N PRO A 34 -0.60 -0.20 7.80
CA PRO A 34 0.20 -1.36 8.20
C PRO A 34 1.71 -1.15 8.06
N ILE A 35 2.11 -0.23 7.18
CA ILE A 35 3.51 0.11 6.90
C ILE A 35 3.89 1.51 7.38
N TRP A 36 3.09 2.11 8.27
CA TRP A 36 3.31 3.48 8.78
C TRP A 36 4.73 3.65 9.35
N LYS A 37 5.16 2.69 10.16
CA LYS A 37 6.48 2.70 10.80
C LYS A 37 7.58 2.64 9.75
N GLN A 38 7.46 1.72 8.78
CA GLN A 38 8.44 1.54 7.71
C GLN A 38 8.50 2.78 6.81
N ARG A 39 7.37 3.42 6.51
CA ARG A 39 7.33 4.68 5.74
C ARG A 39 8.06 5.81 6.46
N LYS A 40 7.86 5.98 7.77
CA LYS A 40 8.43 7.10 8.56
C LYS A 40 9.87 6.87 8.99
N SER A 41 10.28 5.62 9.21
CA SER A 41 11.58 5.29 9.83
C SER A 41 12.66 4.87 8.84
N LEU A 42 12.31 4.42 7.63
CA LEU A 42 13.28 3.93 6.65
C LEU A 42 13.68 5.02 5.65
N SER A 43 14.95 5.02 5.24
CA SER A 43 15.40 5.76 4.05
C SER A 43 14.84 5.12 2.78
N ILE A 44 14.88 5.83 1.65
CA ILE A 44 14.37 5.34 0.36
C ILE A 44 15.02 4.00 -0.03
N GLU A 45 16.34 3.87 0.13
CA GLU A 45 17.08 2.64 -0.15
C GLU A 45 16.60 1.47 0.73
N LYS A 46 16.37 1.73 2.02
CA LYS A 46 15.86 0.73 2.96
C LYS A 46 14.39 0.37 2.69
N LYS A 47 13.59 1.29 2.17
CA LYS A 47 12.22 1.00 1.71
C LYS A 47 12.22 0.07 0.51
N HIS A 48 13.14 0.29 -0.43
CA HIS A 48 13.31 -0.58 -1.59
C HIS A 48 13.75 -1.98 -1.18
N ASP A 49 14.79 -2.07 -0.36
CA ASP A 49 15.29 -3.35 0.17
C ASP A 49 14.21 -4.09 0.97
N PHE A 50 13.43 -3.39 1.80
CA PHE A 50 12.28 -3.96 2.49
C PHE A 50 11.27 -4.56 1.51
N ALA A 51 10.80 -3.79 0.52
CA ALA A 51 9.82 -4.25 -0.46
C ALA A 51 10.31 -5.45 -1.28
N MET A 52 11.62 -5.53 -1.56
CA MET A 52 12.21 -6.64 -2.30
C MET A 52 12.35 -7.92 -1.47
N ARG A 53 12.55 -7.80 -0.16
CA ARG A 53 12.68 -8.94 0.76
C ARG A 53 11.34 -9.60 1.13
N LEU A 54 10.23 -8.91 0.94
CA LEU A 54 8.92 -9.47 1.23
C LEU A 54 8.59 -10.66 0.33
N ASN A 55 8.03 -11.68 0.96
CA ASN A 55 7.43 -12.80 0.26
C ASN A 55 6.03 -12.43 -0.29
N ALA A 56 5.45 -13.30 -1.11
CA ALA A 56 4.16 -13.04 -1.76
C ALA A 56 3.00 -12.87 -0.76
N GLU A 57 3.01 -13.63 0.34
CA GLU A 57 1.99 -13.57 1.38
C GLU A 57 2.06 -12.24 2.13
N GLU A 58 3.26 -11.80 2.53
CA GLU A 58 3.47 -10.52 3.19
C GLU A 58 3.06 -9.35 2.30
N ILE A 59 3.38 -9.40 1.01
CA ILE A 59 2.97 -8.38 0.05
C ILE A 59 1.45 -8.32 -0.05
N ASN A 60 0.79 -9.46 -0.25
CA ASN A 60 -0.66 -9.52 -0.35
C ASN A 60 -1.34 -9.03 0.94
N ASN A 61 -0.79 -9.38 2.10
CA ASN A 61 -1.31 -8.92 3.40
C ASN A 61 -1.19 -7.40 3.55
N ILE A 62 -0.05 -6.81 3.18
CA ILE A 62 0.14 -5.35 3.20
C ILE A 62 -0.84 -4.66 2.27
N LEU A 63 -1.02 -5.17 1.05
CA LEU A 63 -1.95 -4.60 0.07
C LEU A 63 -3.40 -4.72 0.54
N ALA A 64 -3.83 -5.88 1.03
CA ALA A 64 -5.18 -6.08 1.56
C ALA A 64 -5.49 -5.17 2.76
N GLN A 65 -4.52 -4.99 3.67
CA GLN A 65 -4.68 -4.06 4.79
C GLN A 65 -4.72 -2.60 4.31
N TYR A 66 -3.96 -2.25 3.28
CA TYR A 66 -4.01 -0.91 2.68
C TYR A 66 -5.36 -0.65 2.01
N ASP A 67 -5.91 -1.61 1.28
CA ASP A 67 -7.23 -1.49 0.64
C ASP A 67 -8.33 -1.34 1.69
N CYS A 68 -8.31 -2.15 2.76
CA CYS A 68 -9.24 -2.02 3.88
C CYS A 68 -9.16 -0.63 4.56
N CYS A 69 -7.95 -0.10 4.75
CA CYS A 69 -7.77 1.26 5.25
C CYS A 69 -8.32 2.32 4.30
N TYR A 70 -8.08 2.15 2.99
CA TYR A 70 -8.56 3.05 1.95
C TYR A 70 -10.09 3.09 1.92
N GLU A 71 -10.75 1.93 1.93
CA GLU A 71 -12.21 1.80 1.94
C GLU A 71 -12.84 2.40 3.19
N LYS A 72 -12.28 2.13 4.38
CA LYS A 72 -12.78 2.70 5.64
C LYS A 72 -12.74 4.23 5.61
N ARG A 73 -11.63 4.82 5.13
CA ARG A 73 -11.52 6.28 5.00
C ARG A 73 -12.44 6.88 3.95
N LEU A 74 -12.64 6.20 2.82
CA LEU A 74 -13.63 6.64 1.83
C LEU A 74 -15.04 6.63 2.43
N SER A 75 -15.38 5.63 3.24
CA SER A 75 -16.66 5.60 3.97
C SER A 75 -16.78 6.78 4.92
N ASP A 76 -15.75 7.07 5.72
CA ASP A 76 -15.76 8.20 6.66
C ASP A 76 -15.89 9.56 5.95
N LEU A 77 -15.26 9.72 4.78
CA LEU A 77 -15.34 10.93 3.96
C LEU A 77 -16.72 11.12 3.29
N ASN A 78 -17.37 10.03 2.90
CA ASN A 78 -18.69 10.06 2.24
C ASN A 78 -19.86 10.14 3.23
N GLN A 79 -19.59 10.18 4.54
CA GLN A 79 -20.61 10.37 5.59
C GLN A 79 -20.95 11.85 5.88
N TRP A 80 -20.55 12.77 5.00
CA TRP A 80 -20.85 14.20 5.08
C TRP A 80 -21.94 14.63 4.11
#